data_AF-A0A1G1EE18-F1
#
_entry.id   AF-A0A1G1EE18-F1
#
_cell.length_a   1.000
_cell.length_b   1.000
_cell.length_c   1.000
_cell.angle_alpha   90.00
_cell.angle_beta   90.00
_cell.angle_gamma   90.00
#
_symmetry.space_group_name_H-M   'P 1'
#
loop_
_entity.id
_entity.type
_entity.pdbx_description
1 polymer ?
#
loop_
_entity_poly.entity_id
_entity_poly.type
_entity_poly.pdbx_seq_one_letter_code
_entity_poly.pdbx_strand_id
1 'polypeptide(L)'
;MTVQTVMIRRGSQVIKDISAKLLIHNIKLKKLRGSDEISADGIKWMRIDKHHQLGYFFRQPDVENTVSNPPNVENQMAELADLLREINQG
;
A
#
# COMPACT_ATOMS: atom_id res chain seq x y z
N MET A 1 -4.36 -13.89 11.54
CA MET A 1 -4.19 -12.57 10.87
C MET A 1 -4.62 -12.71 9.42
N THR A 2 -5.69 -12.04 8.99
CA THR A 2 -6.12 -12.01 7.59
C THR A 2 -5.14 -11.18 6.77
N VAL A 3 -4.49 -11.78 5.76
CA VAL A 3 -3.69 -11.05 4.80
C VAL A 3 -4.65 -10.29 3.90
N GLN A 4 -4.66 -8.97 3.98
CA GLN A 4 -5.41 -8.14 3.04
C GLN A 4 -4.77 -8.26 1.66
N THR A 5 -5.47 -8.93 0.75
CA THR A 5 -5.08 -9.05 -0.65
C THR A 5 -5.93 -8.13 -1.51
N VAL A 6 -5.36 -7.71 -2.64
CA VAL A 6 -6.00 -6.88 -3.65
C VAL A 6 -5.76 -7.47 -5.03
N MET A 7 -6.53 -6.98 -6.00
CA MET A 7 -6.40 -7.30 -7.41
C MET A 7 -5.83 -6.09 -8.15
N ILE A 8 -4.94 -6.34 -9.10
CA ILE A 8 -4.35 -5.33 -9.96
C ILE A 8 -4.71 -5.63 -11.40
N ARG A 9 -5.18 -4.63 -12.15
CA ARG A 9 -5.50 -4.72 -13.57
C ARG A 9 -4.62 -3.77 -14.38
N ARG A 10 -4.08 -4.29 -15.49
CA ARG A 10 -3.35 -3.52 -16.51
C ARG A 10 -3.90 -3.91 -17.88
N GLY A 11 -4.76 -3.04 -18.44
CA GLY A 11 -5.49 -3.36 -19.67
C GLY A 11 -6.34 -4.62 -19.47
N SER A 12 -6.11 -5.64 -20.30
CA SER A 12 -6.81 -6.94 -20.23
C SER A 12 -6.22 -7.91 -19.21
N GLN A 13 -5.06 -7.62 -18.61
CA GLN A 13 -4.41 -8.51 -17.65
C GLN A 13 -4.87 -8.18 -16.23
N VAL A 14 -5.24 -9.21 -15.47
CA VAL A 14 -5.62 -9.10 -14.05
C VAL A 14 -4.75 -10.04 -13.23
N ILE A 15 -4.06 -9.49 -12.25
CA ILE A 15 -3.28 -10.23 -11.26
C ILE A 15 -4.06 -10.20 -9.94
N LYS A 16 -4.36 -11.38 -9.39
CA LYS A 16 -5.10 -11.54 -8.14
C LYS A 16 -4.15 -11.81 -6.98
N ASP A 17 -4.69 -11.72 -5.76
CA ASP A 17 -4.00 -12.11 -4.53
C ASP A 17 -2.69 -11.36 -4.24
N ILE A 18 -2.60 -10.09 -4.68
CA ILE A 18 -1.47 -9.24 -4.36
C ILE A 18 -1.61 -8.77 -2.92
N SER A 19 -0.63 -9.08 -2.07
CA SER A 19 -0.60 -8.55 -0.70
C SER A 19 -0.56 -7.03 -0.70
N ALA A 20 -1.51 -6.40 -0.01
CA ALA A 20 -1.59 -4.93 0.09
C ALA A 20 -0.28 -4.33 0.65
N LYS A 21 0.43 -5.07 1.51
CA LYS A 21 1.72 -4.67 2.09
C LYS A 21 2.83 -4.52 1.04
N LEU A 22 2.74 -5.24 -0.09
CA LEU A 22 3.73 -5.20 -1.16
C LEU A 22 3.45 -4.11 -2.20
N LEU A 23 2.31 -3.42 -2.14
CA LEU A 23 1.94 -2.41 -3.13
C LEU A 23 2.97 -1.28 -3.20
N ILE A 24 3.30 -0.68 -2.06
CA ILE A 24 4.28 0.43 -2.01
C ILE A 24 5.65 -0.03 -2.52
N HIS A 25 6.09 -1.22 -2.13
CA HIS A 25 7.36 -1.80 -2.61
C HIS A 25 7.35 -1.98 -4.14
N ASN A 26 6.27 -2.52 -4.70
CA ASN A 26 6.13 -2.71 -6.14
C ASN A 26 6.00 -1.39 -6.93
N ILE A 27 5.42 -0.36 -6.33
CA ILE A 27 5.40 1.00 -6.90
C ILE A 27 6.82 1.58 -6.95
N LYS A 28 7.56 1.50 -5.83
CA LYS A 28 8.95 1.98 -5.75
C LYS A 28 9.88 1.24 -6.72
N LEU A 29 9.69 -0.07 -6.90
CA LEU A 29 10.40 -0.86 -7.90
C LEU A 29 9.93 -0.63 -9.35
N LYS A 30 9.02 0.33 -9.60
CA LYS A 30 8.44 0.63 -10.91
C LYS A 30 7.75 -0.57 -11.59
N LYS A 31 7.39 -1.61 -10.81
CA LYS A 31 6.60 -2.77 -11.29
C LYS A 31 5.13 -2.40 -11.46
N LEU A 32 4.60 -1.60 -10.53
CA LEU A 32 3.28 -0.97 -10.64
C LEU A 32 3.40 0.43 -11.22
N ARG A 33 2.48 0.76 -12.12
CA ARG A 33 2.37 2.05 -12.80
C ARG A 33 1.14 2.78 -12.29
N GLY A 34 1.16 4.09 -12.36
CA GLY A 34 0.02 4.92 -11.93
C GLY A 34 -1.25 4.59 -12.69
N SER A 35 -1.10 4.31 -13.99
CA SER A 35 -2.17 3.92 -14.91
C SER A 35 -2.79 2.54 -14.62
N ASP A 36 -2.14 1.72 -13.79
CA ASP A 36 -2.73 0.45 -13.38
C ASP A 36 -3.95 0.71 -12.51
N GLU A 37 -4.80 -0.29 -12.41
CA GLU A 37 -6.01 -0.21 -11.60
C GLU A 37 -5.95 -1.21 -10.45
N ILE A 38 -6.49 -0.82 -9.29
CA ILE A 38 -6.56 -1.63 -8.08
C ILE A 38 -8.02 -1.85 -7.67
N SER A 39 -8.31 -3.04 -7.16
CA SER A 39 -9.61 -3.39 -6.59
C SER A 39 -9.45 -4.30 -5.38
N ALA A 40 -10.27 -4.10 -4.35
CA ALA A 40 -10.35 -5.02 -3.20
C ALA A 40 -11.41 -6.10 -3.42
N ASP A 41 -12.47 -5.78 -4.16
CA ASP A 41 -13.66 -6.62 -4.37
C ASP A 41 -13.76 -7.21 -5.79
N GLY A 42 -12.94 -6.74 -6.73
CA GLY A 42 -12.97 -7.15 -8.15
C GLY A 42 -14.07 -6.49 -8.99
N ILE A 43 -14.96 -5.70 -8.38
CA ILE A 43 -16.07 -5.00 -9.04
C ILE A 43 -15.69 -3.53 -9.26
N LYS A 44 -15.22 -2.85 -8.21
CA LYS A 44 -14.80 -1.44 -8.28
C LYS A 44 -13.31 -1.33 -8.56
N TRP A 45 -12.98 -0.73 -9.70
CA TRP A 45 -11.60 -0.51 -10.12
C TRP A 45 -11.26 0.97 -10.06
N MET A 46 -10.08 1.26 -9.49
CA MET A 46 -9.58 2.63 -9.40
C MET A 46 -8.13 2.68 -9.88
N ARG A 47 -7.78 3.72 -10.65
CA ARG A 47 -6.37 3.96 -11.00
C ARG A 47 -5.51 4.19 -9.77
N ILE A 48 -4.36 3.54 -9.71
CA ILE A 48 -3.44 3.63 -8.57
C ILE A 48 -2.99 5.09 -8.36
N ASP A 49 -2.72 5.85 -9.43
CA ASP A 49 -2.34 7.27 -9.33
C ASP A 49 -3.43 8.18 -8.73
N LYS A 50 -4.69 7.74 -8.81
CA LYS A 50 -5.84 8.48 -8.26
C LYS A 50 -6.21 8.04 -6.84
N HIS A 51 -5.65 6.94 -6.35
CA HIS A 51 -5.92 6.45 -5.01
C HIS A 51 -5.35 7.41 -3.97
N HIS A 52 -6.13 7.75 -2.94
CA HIS A 52 -5.76 8.76 -1.95
C HIS A 52 -4.37 8.52 -1.32
N GLN A 53 -4.08 7.27 -0.95
CA GLN A 53 -2.79 6.90 -0.35
C GLN A 53 -1.68 6.59 -1.37
N LEU A 54 -2.00 5.92 -2.48
CA LEU A 54 -0.98 5.41 -3.41
C LEU A 54 -0.60 6.47 -4.44
N GLY A 55 -1.51 7.36 -4.80
CA GLY A 55 -1.29 8.44 -5.76
C GLY A 55 -0.18 9.40 -5.35
N TYR A 56 0.10 9.51 -4.05
CA TYR A 56 1.22 10.30 -3.54
C TYR A 56 2.56 9.87 -4.15
N PHE A 57 2.79 8.56 -4.32
CA PHE A 57 4.02 8.01 -4.88
C PHE A 57 4.18 8.25 -6.40
N PHE A 58 3.14 8.74 -7.08
CA PHE A 58 3.17 9.03 -8.52
C PHE A 58 3.17 10.52 -8.84
N ARG A 59 2.89 11.39 -7.86
CA ARG A 59 2.86 12.85 -8.06
C ARG A 59 4.20 13.51 -7.84
N GLN A 60 5.12 12.88 -7.13
CA GLN A 60 6.43 13.46 -6.89
C GLN A 60 7.34 13.16 -8.09
N PRO A 61 7.84 14.19 -8.80
CA PRO A 61 9.01 14.00 -9.64
C PRO A 61 10.13 13.52 -8.71
N ASP A 62 10.79 12.45 -9.11
CA ASP A 62 12.04 11.86 -8.59
C ASP A 62 12.92 12.82 -7.75
N VAL A 63 12.49 13.12 -6.53
CA VAL A 63 13.37 13.59 -5.46
C VAL A 63 13.80 12.33 -4.76
N GLU A 64 14.95 11.81 -5.21
CA GLU A 64 15.80 10.96 -4.40
C GLU A 64 15.79 11.46 -2.94
N ASN A 65 15.61 10.53 -2.00
CA ASN A 65 15.91 10.73 -0.59
C ASN A 65 15.16 11.86 0.14
N THR A 66 13.89 11.64 0.48
CA THR A 66 13.48 11.89 1.87
C THR A 66 12.42 10.89 2.28
N VAL A 67 12.79 10.04 3.25
CA VAL A 67 11.86 9.28 4.08
C VAL A 67 11.07 10.31 4.89
N SER A 68 10.06 10.94 4.30
CA SER A 68 9.05 11.62 5.10
C SER A 68 8.05 10.56 5.51
N ASN A 69 8.39 9.88 6.61
CA ASN A 69 7.46 9.05 7.35
C ASN A 69 6.17 9.88 7.55
N PRO A 70 4.96 9.37 7.26
CA PRO A 70 3.77 10.06 7.71
C PRO A 70 3.91 10.16 9.24
N PRO A 71 3.77 11.35 9.86
CA PRO A 71 4.09 11.56 11.29
C PRO A 71 3.21 10.75 12.26
N ASN A 72 2.35 9.86 11.76
CA ASN A 72 1.40 9.08 12.52
C ASN A 72 1.65 7.56 12.48
N VAL A 73 2.53 7.04 11.61
CA VAL A 73 2.69 5.57 11.49
C VAL A 73 3.55 5.03 12.63
N GLU A 74 4.55 5.78 13.09
CA GLU A 74 5.37 5.39 14.24
C GLU A 74 4.58 5.39 15.54
N ASN A 75 3.69 6.36 15.74
CA ASN A 75 2.83 6.39 16.92
C ASN A 75 1.85 5.21 16.90
N GLN A 76 1.25 4.92 15.74
CA GLN A 76 0.37 3.74 15.58
C GLN A 76 1.11 2.41 15.76
N MET A 77 2.36 2.29 15.30
CA MET A 77 3.15 1.07 15.50
C MET A 77 3.63 0.92 16.95
N ALA A 78 3.96 2.03 17.64
CA ALA A 78 4.33 2.03 19.04
C ALA A 78 3.17 1.60 19.94
N GLU A 79 1.96 2.13 19.70
CA GLU A 79 0.76 1.75 20.46
C GLU A 79 0.38 0.28 20.23
N LEU A 80 0.51 -0.22 19.00
CA LEU A 80 0.30 -1.64 18.72
C LEU A 80 1.37 -2.54 19.36
N ALA A 81 2.63 -2.09 19.40
CA ALA A 81 3.71 -2.84 20.05
C ALA A 81 3.52 -2.91 21.57
N ASP A 82 2.99 -1.85 22.18
CA ASP A 82 2.73 -1.81 23.63
C ASP A 82 1.55 -2.71 24.01
N LEU A 83 0.46 -2.68 23.23
CA LEU A 83 -0.67 -3.61 23.40
C LEU A 83 -0.24 -5.08 23.29
N LEU A 84 0.66 -5.40 22.36
CA LEU A 84 1.20 -6.77 22.23
C LEU A 84 2.09 -7.17 23.40
N ARG A 85 2.79 -6.23 24.04
CA ARG A 85 3.58 -6.50 25.25
C ARG A 85 2.71 -6.77 26.46
N GLU A 86 1.57 -6.11 26.57
CA GLU A 86 0.61 -6.31 27.68
C GLU A 86 -0.04 -7.70 27.59
N ILE A 87 -0.44 -8.12 26.39
CA ILE A 87 -1.09 -9.44 26.18
C ILE A 87 -0.14 -10.62 26.47
N ASN A 88 1.16 -10.48 26.21
CA ASN A 88 2.14 -11.54 26.47
C ASN A 88 2.64 -11.60 27.93
N GLN A 89 2.20 -10.67 28.79
CA GLN A 89 2.58 -10.61 30.20
C GLN A 89 1.43 -11.02 31.15
N GLY A 90 0.32 -11.53 30.62
CA GLY A 90 -0.83 -12.07 31.36
C GLY A 90 -0.92 -13.58 31.31
#